data_AF-A0A3P2A9J6-F1
#
_entry.id   AF-A0A3P2A9J6-F1
#
_cell.length_a   1.000
_cell.length_b   1.000
_cell.length_c   1.000
_cell.angle_alpha   90.00
_cell.angle_beta   90.00
_cell.angle_gamma   90.00
#
_symmetry.space_group_name_H-M   'P 1'
#
loop_
_entity.id
_entity.type
_entity.pdbx_description
1 polymer ?
#
loop_
_entity_poly.entity_id
_entity_poly.type
_entity_poly.pdbx_seq_one_letter_code
_entity_poly.pdbx_strand_id
1 'polypeptide(L)'
;MTHLIQKKNFLALIAGVLMLTSCDKNETPVPEPGSEKELVFKFSSSNPKEFQKITGENITNLAKEETKNYFGNRIAFATPDEVKISNDSIFIRKPHGIEEKYAAKWQKDELFITREPSGNWEQCGKLSEKKRFLLNIGLFTKLSRNERRTLYVSGQDYSLTGHDKIQKTPSDIIVWLKLEVTLEKK
;
A
#
# COMPACT_ATOMS: atom_id res chain seq x y z
N MET A 1 5.81 37.95 52.66
CA MET A 1 7.25 37.72 52.45
C MET A 1 7.52 37.98 50.98
N THR A 2 8.20 39.08 50.70
CA THR A 2 8.20 39.79 49.42
C THR A 2 9.64 39.86 48.93
N HIS A 3 9.92 39.31 47.76
CA HIS A 3 11.08 39.59 46.90
C HIS A 3 10.65 39.09 45.52
N LEU A 4 10.25 39.86 44.50
CA LEU A 4 10.80 41.08 43.88
C LEU A 4 12.28 40.96 43.52
N ILE A 5 12.56 40.97 42.20
CA ILE A 5 13.77 41.34 41.43
C ILE A 5 13.80 40.43 40.18
N GLN A 6 13.92 40.87 38.92
CA GLN A 6 13.83 42.15 38.22
C GLN A 6 13.62 41.80 36.73
N LYS A 7 12.74 42.55 36.05
CA LYS A 7 12.71 42.61 34.58
C LYS A 7 13.99 43.30 34.08
N LYS A 8 14.59 42.80 33.00
CA LYS A 8 15.41 43.62 32.10
C LYS A 8 14.93 43.42 30.67
N ASN A 9 14.12 44.38 30.21
CA ASN A 9 14.08 44.76 28.82
C ASN A 9 15.42 45.44 28.49
N PHE A 10 16.05 45.06 27.39
CA PHE A 10 16.91 45.99 26.67
C PHE A 10 16.78 45.75 25.16
N LEU A 11 16.33 46.81 24.50
CA LEU A 11 16.07 46.96 23.08
C LEU A 11 17.24 47.77 22.50
N ALA A 12 17.91 47.27 21.46
CA ALA A 12 18.80 47.99 20.52
C ALA A 12 19.02 47.01 19.34
N LEU A 13 18.52 47.15 18.10
CA LEU A 13 18.46 48.25 17.11
C LEU A 13 19.84 48.69 16.59
N ILE A 14 19.93 48.74 15.25
CA ILE A 14 21.00 49.26 14.35
C ILE A 14 21.96 48.13 13.87
N ALA A 15 22.30 47.90 12.60
CA ALA A 15 22.04 48.46 11.26
C ALA A 15 22.16 47.27 10.26
N GLY A 16 21.38 47.16 9.19
CA GLY A 16 21.52 47.98 8.01
C GLY A 16 22.74 47.57 7.16
N VAL A 17 22.61 46.50 6.36
CA VAL A 17 23.42 46.30 5.16
C VAL A 17 22.48 46.04 3.99
N LEU A 18 22.07 47.14 3.36
CA LEU A 18 21.63 47.15 1.97
C LEU A 18 22.89 46.97 1.11
N MET A 19 23.09 45.79 0.55
CA MET A 19 23.92 45.63 -0.64
C MET A 19 22.98 45.65 -1.85
N LEU A 20 22.81 46.84 -2.42
CA LEU A 20 22.43 47.00 -3.82
C LEU A 20 23.70 46.93 -4.68
N THR A 21 23.49 46.56 -5.94
CA THR A 21 24.47 46.31 -7.03
C THR A 21 25.07 44.90 -6.98
N SER A 22 25.07 44.11 -8.05
CA SER A 22 25.08 44.43 -9.48
C SER A 22 24.40 43.30 -10.25
N CYS A 23 23.67 43.62 -11.33
CA CYS A 23 23.25 42.64 -12.33
C CYS A 23 24.51 42.03 -12.98
N ASP A 24 25.00 40.94 -12.41
CA ASP A 24 25.92 40.07 -13.13
C ASP A 24 25.09 38.96 -13.77
N LYS A 25 25.13 38.92 -15.11
CA LYS A 25 24.47 37.92 -15.93
C LYS A 25 25.19 36.58 -15.76
N ASN A 26 24.97 35.91 -14.64
CA ASN A 26 25.28 34.51 -14.45
C ASN A 26 24.30 33.96 -13.42
N GLU A 27 23.03 33.87 -13.82
CA GLU A 27 22.08 32.98 -13.16
C GLU A 27 22.66 31.57 -13.28
N THR A 28 23.27 31.10 -12.20
CA THR A 28 23.51 29.67 -12.03
C THR A 28 22.13 29.04 -12.13
N PRO A 29 21.87 28.11 -13.07
CA PRO A 29 20.56 27.50 -13.17
C PRO A 29 20.26 26.89 -11.81
N VAL A 30 19.19 27.35 -11.16
CA VAL A 30 18.60 26.59 -10.07
C VAL A 30 18.35 25.20 -10.65
N PRO A 31 18.91 24.12 -10.09
CA PRO A 31 18.67 22.79 -10.64
C PRO A 31 17.17 22.57 -10.64
N GLU A 32 16.57 22.42 -11.82
CA GLU A 32 15.18 22.01 -11.94
C GLU A 32 14.98 20.77 -11.06
N PRO A 33 13.92 20.70 -10.24
CA PRO A 33 13.60 19.48 -9.51
C PRO A 33 13.58 18.34 -10.52
N GLY A 34 14.53 17.40 -10.40
CA GLY A 34 14.69 16.33 -11.36
C GLY A 34 13.34 15.64 -11.54
N SER A 35 12.85 15.59 -12.79
CA SER A 35 11.51 15.09 -13.11
C SER A 35 11.25 13.77 -12.38
N GLU A 36 10.32 13.78 -11.42
CA GLU A 36 9.93 12.57 -10.70
C GLU A 36 9.48 11.52 -11.72
N LYS A 37 10.17 10.37 -11.76
CA LYS A 37 9.83 9.29 -12.68
C LYS A 37 8.63 8.52 -12.13
N GLU A 38 7.44 9.04 -12.39
CA GLU A 38 6.20 8.32 -12.15
C GLU A 38 6.11 7.10 -13.08
N LEU A 39 5.91 5.92 -12.49
CA LEU A 39 5.61 4.69 -13.23
C LEU A 39 4.11 4.43 -13.17
N VAL A 40 3.46 4.44 -14.34
CA VAL A 40 2.03 4.16 -14.47
C VAL A 40 1.83 2.81 -15.16
N PHE A 41 1.08 1.93 -14.50
CA PHE A 41 0.73 0.60 -14.99
C PHE A 41 -0.79 0.45 -15.07
N LYS A 42 -1.28 -0.12 -16.16
CA LYS A 42 -2.71 -0.43 -16.37
C LYS A 42 -2.98 -1.91 -16.24
N PHE A 43 -4.17 -2.25 -15.76
CA PHE A 43 -4.63 -3.63 -15.70
C PHE A 43 -4.47 -4.35 -17.05
N SER A 44 -3.96 -5.57 -17.01
CA SER A 44 -3.84 -6.45 -18.17
C SER A 44 -4.53 -7.80 -17.92
N SER A 45 -4.17 -8.48 -16.82
CA SER A 45 -4.80 -9.75 -16.47
C SER A 45 -4.75 -10.03 -14.97
N SER A 46 -5.59 -10.96 -14.50
CA SER A 46 -5.62 -11.45 -13.13
C SER A 46 -5.63 -12.97 -13.13
N ASN A 47 -4.89 -13.60 -12.22
CA ASN A 47 -4.77 -15.04 -12.13
C ASN A 47 -4.84 -15.52 -10.66
N PRO A 48 -5.83 -16.36 -10.29
CA PRO A 48 -5.81 -17.08 -9.02
C PRO A 48 -4.59 -18.01 -8.93
N LYS A 49 -3.71 -17.75 -7.96
CA LYS A 49 -2.53 -18.58 -7.72
C LYS A 49 -2.85 -19.71 -6.75
N GLU A 50 -3.44 -19.35 -5.62
CA GLU A 50 -3.78 -20.27 -4.53
C GLU A 50 -5.22 -19.99 -4.10
N PHE A 51 -5.99 -21.05 -3.87
CA PHE A 51 -7.36 -20.94 -3.41
C PHE A 51 -7.67 -22.11 -2.49
N GLN A 52 -7.97 -21.81 -1.22
CA GLN A 52 -7.98 -22.80 -0.16
C GLN A 52 -9.10 -22.56 0.84
N LYS A 53 -9.61 -23.66 1.38
CA LYS A 53 -10.42 -23.69 2.59
C LYS A 53 -9.59 -24.25 3.73
N ILE A 54 -9.63 -23.58 4.87
CA ILE A 54 -8.88 -23.93 6.08
C ILE A 54 -9.88 -24.14 7.22
N THR A 55 -9.73 -25.23 7.96
CA THR A 55 -10.51 -25.53 9.17
C THR A 55 -9.62 -26.24 10.17
N GLY A 56 -9.24 -25.53 11.25
CA GLY A 56 -8.17 -25.98 12.14
C GLY A 56 -6.85 -26.16 11.38
N GLU A 57 -6.29 -27.37 11.43
CA GLU A 57 -5.08 -27.77 10.71
C GLU A 57 -5.36 -28.30 9.30
N ASN A 58 -6.63 -28.59 8.99
CA ASN A 58 -6.99 -29.11 7.67
C ASN A 58 -6.98 -28.00 6.63
N ILE A 59 -6.24 -28.21 5.55
CA ILE A 59 -6.17 -27.32 4.38
C ILE A 59 -6.65 -28.10 3.17
N THR A 60 -7.64 -27.55 2.47
CA THR A 60 -8.19 -28.12 1.24
C THR A 60 -8.01 -27.12 0.11
N ASN A 61 -7.32 -27.53 -0.95
CA ASN A 61 -7.26 -26.74 -2.19
C ASN A 61 -8.62 -26.80 -2.89
N LEU A 62 -9.12 -25.63 -3.28
CA LEU A 62 -10.36 -25.47 -4.02
C LEU A 62 -10.07 -25.19 -5.49
N ALA A 63 -11.03 -25.49 -6.36
CA ALA A 63 -10.86 -25.27 -7.79
C ALA A 63 -10.97 -23.77 -8.12
N LYS A 64 -10.07 -23.25 -8.96
CA LYS A 64 -9.90 -21.80 -9.20
C LYS A 64 -11.13 -21.18 -9.88
N GLU A 65 -11.84 -21.97 -10.67
CA GLU A 65 -13.12 -21.65 -11.31
C GLU A 65 -14.23 -21.38 -10.28
N GLU A 66 -14.15 -21.93 -9.07
CA GLU A 66 -15.14 -21.74 -8.02
C GLU A 66 -14.93 -20.44 -7.24
N THR A 67 -13.86 -19.68 -7.50
CA THR A 67 -13.55 -18.45 -6.76
C THR A 67 -14.71 -17.45 -6.72
N LYS A 68 -15.50 -17.36 -7.80
CA LYS A 68 -16.70 -16.51 -7.86
C LYS A 68 -17.80 -16.97 -6.91
N ASN A 69 -17.90 -18.26 -6.59
CA ASN A 69 -18.91 -18.78 -5.67
C ASN A 69 -18.66 -18.30 -4.22
N TYR A 70 -17.40 -18.03 -3.88
CA TYR A 70 -17.00 -17.63 -2.52
C TYR A 70 -16.80 -16.13 -2.37
N PHE A 71 -16.24 -15.46 -3.39
CA PHE A 71 -15.90 -14.03 -3.31
C PHE A 71 -16.79 -13.13 -4.15
N GLY A 72 -17.57 -13.68 -5.09
CA GLY A 72 -18.46 -12.90 -5.96
C GLY A 72 -17.75 -11.70 -6.61
N ASN A 73 -18.41 -10.55 -6.57
CA ASN A 73 -17.88 -9.30 -7.15
C ASN A 73 -16.69 -8.71 -6.39
N ARG A 74 -16.34 -9.22 -5.19
CA ARG A 74 -15.17 -8.72 -4.45
C ARG A 74 -13.87 -8.89 -5.24
N ILE A 75 -13.77 -9.93 -6.08
CA ILE A 75 -12.61 -10.13 -6.95
C ILE A 75 -12.46 -8.95 -7.92
N ALA A 76 -13.57 -8.56 -8.56
CA ALA A 76 -13.59 -7.44 -9.50
C ALA A 76 -13.30 -6.11 -8.78
N PHE A 77 -13.92 -5.86 -7.62
CA PHE A 77 -13.71 -4.63 -6.86
C PHE A 77 -12.32 -4.52 -6.23
N ALA A 78 -11.66 -5.64 -5.92
CA ALA A 78 -10.30 -5.63 -5.39
C ALA A 78 -9.24 -5.46 -6.48
N THR A 79 -9.53 -5.92 -7.71
CA THR A 79 -8.61 -5.84 -8.85
C THR A 79 -8.50 -4.38 -9.32
N PRO A 80 -7.30 -3.78 -9.33
CA PRO A 80 -7.14 -2.38 -9.73
C PRO A 80 -7.25 -2.20 -11.24
N ASP A 81 -7.73 -1.03 -11.66
CA ASP A 81 -7.68 -0.55 -13.04
C ASP A 81 -6.28 -0.01 -13.38
N GLU A 82 -5.61 0.60 -12.41
CA GLU A 82 -4.33 1.27 -12.56
C GLU A 82 -3.53 1.27 -11.26
N VAL A 83 -2.22 1.18 -11.39
CA VAL A 83 -1.26 1.42 -10.31
C VAL A 83 -0.29 2.50 -10.75
N LYS A 84 -0.11 3.52 -9.91
CA LYS A 84 0.95 4.52 -10.07
C LYS A 84 1.96 4.40 -8.94
N ILE A 85 3.24 4.47 -9.28
CA ILE A 85 4.33 4.42 -8.32
C ILE A 85 5.19 5.66 -8.55
N SER A 86 5.28 6.52 -7.52
CA SER A 86 6.13 7.71 -7.53
C SER A 86 6.96 7.70 -6.26
N ASN A 87 8.29 7.76 -6.40
CA ASN A 87 9.26 7.88 -5.32
C ASN A 87 9.00 6.94 -4.13
N ASP A 88 8.30 7.45 -3.11
CA ASP A 88 8.02 6.83 -1.82
C ASP A 88 6.57 6.37 -1.65
N SER A 89 5.78 6.36 -2.74
CA SER A 89 4.34 6.18 -2.69
C SER A 89 3.85 5.27 -3.82
N ILE A 90 2.86 4.44 -3.51
CA ILE A 90 2.05 3.71 -4.48
C ILE A 90 0.59 4.16 -4.35
N PHE A 91 -0.04 4.37 -5.51
CA PHE A 91 -1.45 4.68 -5.66
C PHE A 91 -2.11 3.54 -6.42
N ILE A 92 -3.09 2.91 -5.82
CA ILE A 92 -3.82 1.77 -6.37
C ILE A 92 -5.24 2.23 -6.66
N ARG A 93 -5.56 2.42 -7.94
CA ARG A 93 -6.87 2.89 -8.39
C ARG A 93 -7.74 1.69 -8.78
N LYS A 94 -8.81 1.49 -8.02
CA LYS A 94 -9.83 0.46 -8.19
C LYS A 94 -10.97 0.94 -9.09
N PRO A 95 -11.87 0.02 -9.51
CA PRO A 95 -13.09 0.38 -10.21
C PRO A 95 -13.87 1.49 -9.51
N HIS A 96 -14.57 2.29 -10.30
CA HIS A 96 -15.36 3.44 -9.83
C HIS A 96 -14.52 4.57 -9.20
N GLY A 97 -13.22 4.60 -9.45
CA GLY A 97 -12.35 5.72 -9.06
C GLY A 97 -11.92 5.73 -7.59
N ILE A 98 -12.12 4.62 -6.88
CA ILE A 98 -11.59 4.46 -5.51
C ILE A 98 -10.07 4.37 -5.60
N GLU A 99 -9.36 5.20 -4.85
CA GLU A 99 -7.89 5.21 -4.83
C GLU A 99 -7.37 4.94 -3.42
N GLU A 100 -6.41 4.03 -3.32
CA GLU A 100 -5.71 3.72 -2.07
C GLU A 100 -4.25 4.14 -2.21
N LYS A 101 -3.75 4.89 -1.21
CA LYS A 101 -2.37 5.36 -1.16
C LYS A 101 -1.62 4.66 -0.03
N TYR A 102 -0.41 4.20 -0.33
CA TYR A 102 0.52 3.65 0.66
C TYR A 102 1.91 4.26 0.47
N ALA A 103 2.64 4.40 1.58
CA ALA A 103 4.08 4.58 1.49
C ALA A 103 4.72 3.30 0.92
N ALA A 104 5.65 3.46 0.00
CA ALA A 104 6.24 2.41 -0.80
C ALA A 104 7.75 2.56 -0.89
N LYS A 105 8.46 1.43 -1.00
CA LYS A 105 9.90 1.42 -1.30
C LYS A 105 10.25 0.23 -2.17
N TRP A 106 11.21 0.44 -3.06
CA TRP A 106 11.81 -0.62 -3.86
C TRP A 106 12.95 -1.29 -3.11
N GLN A 107 13.01 -2.61 -3.21
CA GLN A 107 14.20 -3.40 -2.89
C GLN A 107 14.45 -4.33 -4.07
N LYS A 108 15.47 -3.99 -4.87
CA LYS A 108 15.69 -4.62 -6.19
C LYS A 108 14.44 -4.47 -7.07
N ASP A 109 13.87 -5.59 -7.51
CA ASP A 109 12.66 -5.70 -8.33
C ASP A 109 11.39 -5.85 -7.50
N GLU A 110 11.46 -5.91 -6.17
CA GLU A 110 10.31 -6.06 -5.29
C GLU A 110 9.85 -4.72 -4.70
N LEU A 111 8.53 -4.54 -4.62
CA LEU A 111 7.91 -3.36 -4.03
C LEU A 111 7.31 -3.71 -2.67
N PHE A 112 7.68 -2.92 -1.67
CA PHE A 112 7.19 -3.04 -0.30
C PHE A 112 6.30 -1.85 0.03
N ILE A 113 5.20 -2.10 0.74
CA ILE A 113 4.34 -1.07 1.32
C ILE A 113 4.36 -1.14 2.83
N THR A 114 3.97 -0.06 3.48
CA THR A 114 3.70 -0.03 4.91
C THR A 114 2.29 0.50 5.19
N ARG A 115 1.72 0.08 6.33
CA ARG A 115 0.45 0.56 6.84
C ARG A 115 0.63 1.13 8.24
N GLU A 116 0.04 2.29 8.46
CA GLU A 116 -0.12 2.81 9.80
C GLU A 116 -1.18 1.99 10.56
N PRO A 117 -0.99 1.69 11.86
CA PRO A 117 0.14 2.08 12.73
C PRO A 117 1.25 1.02 12.81
N SER A 118 1.21 -0.07 12.03
CA SER A 118 2.15 -1.19 12.20
C SER A 118 3.58 -0.81 11.82
N GLY A 119 3.75 0.10 10.86
CA GLY A 119 5.07 0.56 10.38
C GLY A 119 5.90 -0.52 9.67
N ASN A 120 5.39 -1.75 9.56
CA ASN A 120 6.11 -2.88 8.98
C ASN A 120 6.07 -2.80 7.45
N TRP A 121 7.24 -2.94 6.85
CA TRP A 121 7.38 -3.03 5.40
C TRP A 121 7.08 -4.45 4.93
N GLU A 122 6.07 -4.59 4.09
CA GLU A 122 5.65 -5.87 3.54
C GLU A 122 5.63 -5.84 2.01
N GLN A 123 6.13 -6.92 1.40
CA GLN A 123 6.11 -7.06 -0.04
C GLN A 123 4.66 -7.07 -0.55
N CYS A 124 4.36 -6.24 -1.55
CA CYS A 124 3.05 -6.19 -2.21
C CYS A 124 3.10 -6.59 -3.69
N GLY A 125 4.27 -6.52 -4.31
CA GLY A 125 4.41 -6.79 -5.73
C GLY A 125 5.85 -6.80 -6.20
N LYS A 126 6.03 -6.99 -7.50
CA LYS A 126 7.35 -6.99 -8.13
C LYS A 126 7.30 -6.56 -9.59
N LEU A 127 8.40 -6.00 -10.08
CA LEU A 127 8.60 -5.70 -11.48
C LEU A 127 9.23 -6.91 -12.17
N SER A 128 8.50 -7.50 -13.12
CA SER A 128 9.02 -8.58 -13.96
C SER A 128 10.03 -8.07 -15.00
N GLU A 129 10.86 -8.97 -15.53
CA GLU A 129 11.84 -8.71 -16.60
C GLU A 129 11.23 -8.03 -17.85
N LYS A 130 9.94 -8.26 -18.12
CA LYS A 130 9.20 -7.66 -19.24
C LYS A 130 8.62 -6.28 -18.93
N LYS A 131 9.11 -5.60 -17.88
CA LYS A 131 8.60 -4.31 -17.38
C LYS A 131 7.10 -4.34 -17.02
N ARG A 132 6.57 -5.51 -16.66
CA ARG A 132 5.22 -5.66 -16.11
C ARG A 132 5.27 -5.65 -14.60
N PHE A 133 4.34 -4.95 -13.97
CA PHE A 133 4.19 -4.97 -12.52
C PHE A 133 3.22 -6.09 -12.12
N LEU A 134 3.67 -6.97 -11.22
CA LEU A 134 2.88 -8.05 -10.66
C LEU A 134 2.48 -7.65 -9.25
N LEU A 135 1.18 -7.41 -9.03
CA LEU A 135 0.62 -7.04 -7.74
C LEU A 135 -0.03 -8.27 -7.09
N ASN A 136 0.30 -8.52 -5.83
CA ASN A 136 -0.37 -9.53 -5.00
C ASN A 136 -1.66 -8.95 -4.41
N ILE A 137 -2.73 -9.74 -4.39
CA ILE A 137 -3.97 -9.44 -3.67
C ILE A 137 -4.42 -10.70 -2.95
N GLY A 138 -4.35 -10.69 -1.63
CA GLY A 138 -4.95 -11.69 -0.77
C GLY A 138 -6.38 -11.29 -0.41
N LEU A 139 -7.33 -12.20 -0.62
CA LEU A 139 -8.72 -12.08 -0.18
C LEU A 139 -9.01 -13.20 0.80
N PHE A 140 -9.76 -12.90 1.86
CA PHE A 140 -10.28 -13.96 2.71
C PHE A 140 -11.69 -13.68 3.21
N THR A 141 -12.34 -14.77 3.62
CA THR A 141 -13.53 -14.77 4.45
C THR A 141 -13.25 -15.70 5.63
N LYS A 142 -13.72 -15.33 6.82
CA LYS A 142 -13.57 -16.09 8.04
C LYS A 142 -14.92 -16.18 8.72
N LEU A 143 -15.36 -17.40 8.97
CA LEU A 143 -16.56 -17.71 9.71
C LEU A 143 -16.16 -18.30 11.06
N SER A 144 -16.41 -17.54 12.13
CA SER A 144 -16.19 -17.95 13.51
C SER A 144 -17.54 -18.24 14.15
N ARG A 145 -17.73 -19.42 14.73
CA ARG A 145 -18.97 -19.78 15.44
C ARG A 145 -18.66 -20.20 16.87
N ASN A 146 -19.50 -19.75 17.79
CA ASN A 146 -19.60 -20.29 19.13
C ASN A 146 -21.08 -20.53 19.46
N GLU A 147 -21.34 -21.04 20.67
CA GLU A 147 -22.70 -21.39 21.11
C GLU A 147 -23.71 -20.22 21.08
N ARG A 148 -23.22 -18.97 21.10
CA ARG A 148 -24.07 -17.77 21.24
C ARG A 148 -24.12 -16.89 20.00
N ARG A 149 -23.14 -16.99 19.10
CA ARG A 149 -23.03 -16.10 17.93
C ARG A 149 -22.27 -16.73 16.78
N THR A 150 -22.62 -16.25 15.60
CA THR A 150 -21.85 -16.43 14.36
C THR A 150 -21.25 -15.08 13.97
N LEU A 151 -19.94 -15.04 13.75
CA LEU A 151 -19.21 -13.88 13.24
C LEU A 151 -18.67 -14.21 11.85
N TYR A 152 -18.94 -13.32 10.90
CA TYR A 152 -18.39 -13.39 9.55
C TYR A 152 -17.49 -12.17 9.32
N VAL A 153 -16.23 -12.41 8.98
CA VAL A 153 -15.24 -11.37 8.68
C VAL A 153 -14.76 -11.57 7.24
N SER A 154 -14.63 -10.48 6.51
CA SER A 154 -14.04 -10.47 5.18
C SER A 154 -12.90 -9.47 5.16
N GLY A 155 -11.77 -9.85 4.58
CA GLY A 155 -10.61 -8.98 4.45
C GLY A 155 -10.00 -9.05 3.07
N GLN A 156 -9.22 -8.02 2.76
CA GLN A 156 -8.40 -7.92 1.56
C GLN A 156 -7.10 -7.20 1.87
N ASP A 157 -6.03 -7.57 1.18
CA ASP A 157 -4.71 -7.07 1.52
C ASP A 157 -3.69 -7.33 0.39
N TYR A 158 -2.81 -6.37 0.10
CA TYR A 158 -1.78 -6.51 -0.91
C TYR A 158 -0.54 -7.29 -0.45
N SER A 159 -0.28 -7.36 0.86
CA SER A 159 0.83 -8.10 1.47
C SER A 159 0.42 -9.46 2.08
N LEU A 160 -0.86 -9.83 1.97
CA LEU A 160 -1.35 -11.16 2.36
C LEU A 160 -0.98 -12.19 1.29
N THR A 161 0.23 -12.73 1.40
CA THR A 161 0.80 -13.73 0.48
C THR A 161 0.57 -15.18 0.92
N GLY A 162 0.07 -15.39 2.14
CA GLY A 162 -0.20 -16.71 2.73
C GLY A 162 -1.33 -16.64 3.77
N HIS A 163 -2.06 -17.75 3.94
CA HIS A 163 -3.19 -17.82 4.88
C HIS A 163 -2.76 -17.83 6.36
N ASP A 164 -1.50 -18.10 6.65
CA ASP A 164 -0.88 -18.13 7.98
C ASP A 164 -0.91 -16.76 8.67
N LYS A 165 -0.91 -15.68 7.88
CA LYS A 165 -1.07 -14.31 8.38
C LYS A 165 -2.49 -13.99 8.86
N ILE A 166 -3.46 -14.86 8.62
CA ILE A 166 -4.86 -14.66 9.07
C ILE A 166 -5.00 -15.21 10.48
N GLN A 167 -5.30 -14.33 11.45
CA GLN A 167 -5.59 -14.75 12.81
C GLN A 167 -6.79 -15.69 12.85
N LYS A 168 -6.59 -16.88 13.39
CA LYS A 168 -7.57 -17.98 13.38
C LYS A 168 -7.59 -18.75 14.70
N THR A 169 -8.75 -19.31 15.01
CA THR A 169 -8.96 -20.32 16.06
C THR A 169 -9.24 -21.68 15.42
N PRO A 170 -9.11 -22.80 16.16
CA PRO A 170 -9.32 -24.14 15.59
C PRO A 170 -10.72 -24.37 14.99
N SER A 171 -11.74 -23.66 15.47
CA SER A 171 -13.12 -23.77 14.98
C SER A 171 -13.44 -22.81 13.83
N ASP A 172 -12.52 -21.92 13.45
CA ASP A 172 -12.73 -20.99 12.35
C ASP A 172 -12.72 -21.74 11.01
N ILE A 173 -13.67 -21.39 10.14
CA ILE A 173 -13.65 -21.78 8.74
C ILE A 173 -13.16 -20.57 7.95
N ILE A 174 -12.01 -20.71 7.30
CA ILE A 174 -11.42 -19.65 6.47
C ILE A 174 -11.45 -20.11 5.02
N VAL A 175 -11.86 -19.20 4.14
CA VAL A 175 -11.66 -19.35 2.70
C VAL A 175 -10.73 -18.24 2.27
N TRP A 176 -9.57 -18.60 1.73
CA TRP A 176 -8.50 -17.69 1.34
C TRP A 176 -8.15 -17.85 -0.14
N LEU A 177 -7.92 -16.73 -0.80
CA LEU A 177 -7.58 -16.63 -2.21
C LEU A 177 -6.41 -15.68 -2.38
N LYS A 178 -5.39 -16.14 -3.10
CA LYS A 178 -4.27 -15.32 -3.58
C LYS A 178 -4.44 -15.06 -5.06
N LEU A 179 -4.58 -13.79 -5.41
CA LEU A 179 -4.61 -13.31 -6.78
C LEU A 179 -3.26 -12.65 -7.11
N GLU A 180 -2.74 -12.95 -8.29
CA GLU A 180 -1.68 -12.16 -8.91
C GLU A 180 -2.29 -11.36 -10.06
N VAL A 181 -2.20 -10.03 -9.96
CA VAL A 181 -2.65 -9.11 -10.99
C VAL A 181 -1.44 -8.65 -11.79
N THR A 182 -1.48 -8.83 -13.11
CA THR A 182 -0.47 -8.31 -14.02
C THR A 182 -0.93 -6.96 -14.56
N LEU A 183 -0.07 -5.95 -14.38
CA LEU A 183 -0.25 -4.62 -14.93
C LEU A 183 0.90 -4.27 -15.89
N GLU A 184 0.57 -3.63 -17.00
CA GLU A 184 1.52 -3.29 -18.07
C GLU A 184 1.76 -1.79 -18.12
N LYS A 185 3.01 -1.41 -18.44
CA LYS A 185 3.42 -0.01 -18.53
C LYS A 185 2.76 0.65 -19.74
N LYS A 186 2.25 1.87 -19.56
CA LYS A 186 1.73 2.72 -20.64
C LYS A 186 2.85 3.41 -21.41
#